data_AF-A0A2A2W533-F1
#
_entry.id   AF-A0A2A2W533-F1
#
_cell.length_a   1.000
_cell.length_b   1.000
_cell.length_c   1.000
_cell.angle_alpha   90.00
_cell.angle_beta   90.00
_cell.angle_gamma   90.00
#
_symmetry.space_group_name_H-M   'P 1'
#
loop_
_entity.id
_entity.type
_entity.pdbx_description
1 polymer ?
#
loop_
_entity_poly.entity_id
_entity_poly.type
_entity_poly.pdbx_seq_one_letter_code
_entity_poly.pdbx_strand_id
1 'polypeptide(L)'
;MKREDFEKLHDDPIHFCIIGHTNHGKTTTIRTLASDESIGVVANKANVTPGVSPYRISKNGKTQYWVYDTAGFSAFGRRMLQCEEDLEHRPNIHEFVDFLDRVTDPQAAEMAGSLRKVIDCHLAVVVVDTRKSSSTADYLDEIDFLRTCGTPIVVSLNFLHSKKSKPETWRSQLIKLGVTNIVEFDAHVRTRKDEKNLFRSLEALSQSQLHKDFIEYWIESRDRAAGEKDLRAIVSIKRGVFALSALSVQKTKLNRGNAKVAQKQAIEEFQDMLADCLWKSLVDVLACYDVQEKYIELKTDGRRIRATNERRGYPWRPNWFKAGTTGGAAATVAAIEVATGGITLGIPTAITFLATYGGMQMAEVKMNPDGTAFTVAISHDQLIQLAGCMMEQAQRARILGRGAFPSPNDPNQTVPFQVYPKSNVFANDQVREAVLDFARTRPKRSESFDAKLMEILTQ
;
A
#
# COMPACT_ATOMS: atom_id res chain seq x y z
N MET A 1 -15.25 16.34 13.53
CA MET A 1 -15.02 16.35 15.00
C MET A 1 -14.33 17.63 15.44
N LYS A 2 -14.76 18.19 16.57
CA LYS A 2 -14.17 19.35 17.24
C LYS A 2 -13.12 18.90 18.27
N ARG A 3 -12.33 19.84 18.79
CA ARG A 3 -11.31 19.56 19.81
C ARG A 3 -11.88 18.87 21.06
N GLU A 4 -13.04 19.31 21.51
CA GLU A 4 -13.76 18.76 22.67
C GLU A 4 -14.12 17.28 22.49
N ASP A 5 -14.46 16.84 21.27
CA ASP A 5 -14.78 15.45 20.99
C ASP A 5 -13.55 14.54 21.16
N PHE A 6 -12.36 15.03 20.81
CA PHE A 6 -11.10 14.30 21.03
C PHE A 6 -10.69 14.24 22.50
N GLU A 7 -11.09 15.22 23.31
CA GLU A 7 -10.89 15.19 24.77
C GLU A 7 -11.83 14.16 25.40
N LYS A 8 -13.11 14.12 25.00
CA LYS A 8 -14.04 13.08 25.42
C LYS A 8 -13.58 11.67 25.02
N LEU A 9 -13.08 11.49 23.80
CA LEU A 9 -12.54 10.21 23.32
C LEU A 9 -11.26 9.79 24.05
N HIS A 10 -10.49 10.74 24.57
CA HIS A 10 -9.32 10.43 25.39
C HIS A 10 -9.76 9.80 26.73
N ASP A 11 -10.84 10.32 27.31
CA ASP A 11 -11.39 9.84 28.58
C ASP A 11 -12.22 8.55 28.40
N ASP A 12 -12.88 8.40 27.25
CA ASP A 12 -13.65 7.21 26.84
C ASP A 12 -13.19 6.72 25.45
N PRO A 13 -12.06 5.99 25.37
CA PRO A 13 -11.51 5.55 24.10
C PRO A 13 -12.23 4.31 23.55
N ILE A 14 -12.26 4.19 22.22
CA ILE A 14 -12.80 2.98 21.60
C ILE A 14 -11.89 1.79 21.89
N HIS A 15 -12.51 0.64 22.16
CA HIS A 15 -11.86 -0.61 22.51
C HIS A 15 -12.35 -1.68 21.52
N PHE A 16 -11.46 -2.10 20.64
CA PHE A 16 -11.70 -3.19 19.69
C PHE A 16 -10.97 -4.44 20.15
N CYS A 17 -11.56 -5.62 19.98
CA CYS A 17 -10.82 -6.89 20.07
C CYS A 17 -10.75 -7.56 18.71
N ILE A 18 -9.61 -8.19 18.40
CA ILE A 18 -9.44 -9.03 17.22
C ILE A 18 -9.41 -10.48 17.69
N ILE A 19 -10.36 -11.27 17.19
CA ILE A 19 -10.67 -12.63 17.62
C ILE A 19 -10.43 -13.61 16.47
N GLY A 20 -10.19 -14.89 16.79
CA GLY A 20 -10.08 -15.98 15.83
C GLY A 20 -9.00 -16.98 16.20
N HIS A 21 -8.89 -18.06 15.44
CA HIS A 21 -7.91 -19.12 15.71
C HIS A 21 -6.47 -18.67 15.49
N THR A 22 -5.54 -19.48 15.99
CA THR A 22 -4.10 -19.31 15.75
C THR A 22 -3.81 -19.37 14.25
N ASN A 23 -2.92 -18.49 13.78
CA ASN A 23 -2.53 -18.37 12.37
C ASN A 23 -3.64 -17.91 11.38
N HIS A 24 -4.77 -17.41 11.87
CA HIS A 24 -5.80 -16.76 11.03
C HIS A 24 -5.44 -15.33 10.59
N GLY A 25 -4.29 -14.81 11.05
CA GLY A 25 -3.80 -13.50 10.68
C GLY A 25 -4.28 -12.35 11.58
N LYS A 26 -4.69 -12.60 12.82
CA LYS A 26 -5.10 -11.56 13.80
C LYS A 26 -4.03 -10.48 14.00
N THR A 27 -2.82 -10.88 14.39
CA THR A 27 -1.69 -9.96 14.57
C THR A 27 -1.33 -9.24 13.26
N THR A 28 -1.43 -9.93 12.12
CA THR A 28 -1.25 -9.28 10.80
C THR A 28 -2.33 -8.24 10.56
N THR A 29 -3.61 -8.52 10.84
CA THR A 29 -4.72 -7.57 10.75
C THR A 29 -4.46 -6.34 11.60
N ILE A 30 -4.07 -6.52 12.87
CA ILE A 30 -3.75 -5.40 13.78
C ILE A 30 -2.61 -4.58 13.21
N ARG A 31 -1.49 -5.22 12.84
CA ARG A 31 -0.35 -4.54 12.24
C ARG A 31 -0.78 -3.79 10.99
N THR A 32 -1.53 -4.39 10.10
CA THR A 32 -1.99 -3.79 8.84
C THR A 32 -2.89 -2.57 9.09
N LEU A 33 -3.82 -2.64 10.05
CA LEU A 33 -4.64 -1.50 10.46
C LEU A 33 -3.81 -0.41 11.16
N ALA A 34 -2.70 -0.79 11.79
CA ALA A 34 -1.80 0.09 12.52
C ALA A 34 -0.59 0.61 11.70
N SER A 35 -0.34 0.07 10.49
CA SER A 35 0.90 0.25 9.69
C SER A 35 1.07 1.64 9.06
N ASP A 36 0.43 2.67 9.61
CA ASP A 36 0.68 4.05 9.22
C ASP A 36 1.82 4.60 10.08
N GLU A 37 2.93 5.03 9.49
CA GLU A 37 4.05 5.60 10.25
C GLU A 37 3.70 6.91 10.98
N SER A 38 2.61 7.57 10.58
CA SER A 38 2.07 8.72 11.31
C SER A 38 1.38 8.33 12.62
N ILE A 39 1.20 7.03 12.85
CA ILE A 39 0.61 6.44 14.05
C ILE A 39 1.73 5.80 14.88
N GLY A 40 1.97 6.35 16.07
CA GLY A 40 2.80 5.67 17.06
C GLY A 40 2.06 4.46 17.60
N VAL A 41 2.52 3.26 17.27
CA VAL A 41 2.07 2.01 17.92
C VAL A 41 2.95 1.80 19.14
N VAL A 42 2.39 2.03 20.33
CA VAL A 42 3.06 1.62 21.58
C VAL A 42 2.41 0.31 22.00
N ALA A 43 3.13 -0.79 21.78
CA ALA A 43 2.88 -2.02 22.50
C ALA A 43 3.64 -1.97 23.84
N ASN A 44 3.12 -2.68 24.82
CA ASN A 44 3.71 -3.02 26.11
C ASN A 44 3.35 -2.10 27.30
N LYS A 45 2.43 -2.60 28.13
CA LYS A 45 2.29 -2.25 29.56
C LYS A 45 2.52 -3.54 30.34
N ALA A 46 3.35 -3.52 31.37
CA ALA A 46 3.41 -4.59 32.37
C ALA A 46 2.04 -4.68 33.10
N ASN A 47 1.63 -5.90 33.51
CA ASN A 47 0.31 -6.28 34.04
C ASN A 47 -0.80 -6.55 32.98
N VAL A 48 -0.50 -7.32 31.93
CA VAL A 48 -1.56 -7.77 31.01
C VAL A 48 -2.16 -9.09 31.48
N THR A 49 -3.48 -9.22 31.40
CA THR A 49 -4.20 -10.49 31.56
C THR A 49 -3.57 -11.55 30.64
N PRO A 50 -3.31 -12.79 31.11
CA PRO A 50 -2.78 -13.86 30.27
C PRO A 50 -3.58 -14.00 28.96
N GLY A 51 -2.87 -14.13 27.84
CA GLY A 51 -3.47 -14.35 26.52
C GLY A 51 -4.00 -13.10 25.80
N VAL A 52 -3.80 -11.88 26.32
CA VAL A 52 -4.23 -10.64 25.64
C VAL A 52 -3.04 -9.70 25.44
N SER A 53 -2.98 -8.98 24.32
CA SER A 53 -1.97 -7.93 24.10
C SER A 53 -2.61 -6.64 23.58
N PRO A 54 -2.53 -5.52 24.32
CA PRO A 54 -3.09 -4.24 23.88
C PRO A 54 -2.14 -3.53 22.91
N TYR A 55 -2.74 -2.98 21.85
CA TYR A 55 -2.13 -2.07 20.91
C TYR A 55 -2.82 -0.71 21.04
N ARG A 56 -2.06 0.31 21.43
CA ARG A 56 -2.53 1.69 21.46
C ARG A 56 -2.25 2.34 20.11
N ILE A 57 -3.30 2.70 19.39
CA ILE A 57 -3.20 3.48 18.15
C ILE A 57 -3.23 4.94 18.53
N SER A 58 -2.14 5.69 18.29
CA SER A 58 -2.04 7.10 18.67
C SER A 58 -1.54 7.96 17.51
N LYS A 59 -2.06 9.18 17.39
CA LYS A 59 -1.59 10.20 16.43
C LYS A 59 -1.21 11.46 17.19
N ASN A 60 -0.02 12.00 16.95
CA ASN A 60 0.52 13.18 17.66
C ASN A 60 0.44 13.05 19.20
N GLY A 61 0.74 11.85 19.72
CA GLY A 61 0.68 11.56 21.16
C GLY A 61 -0.72 11.36 21.76
N LYS A 62 -1.80 11.54 20.98
CA LYS A 62 -3.18 11.33 21.43
C LYS A 62 -3.70 9.96 21.03
N THR A 63 -4.23 9.20 21.99
CA THR A 63 -4.90 7.92 21.72
C THR A 63 -6.05 8.13 20.76
N GLN A 64 -6.11 7.31 19.73
CA GLN A 64 -7.19 7.25 18.77
C GLN A 64 -8.15 6.13 19.17
N TYR A 65 -7.62 4.93 19.39
CA TYR A 65 -8.35 3.78 19.90
C TYR A 65 -7.38 2.70 20.40
N TRP A 66 -7.92 1.73 21.13
CA TRP A 66 -7.22 0.53 21.56
C TRP A 66 -7.67 -0.67 20.75
N VAL A 67 -6.72 -1.54 20.39
CA VAL A 67 -6.99 -2.84 19.79
C VAL A 67 -6.36 -3.92 20.64
N TYR A 68 -7.12 -4.93 21.01
CA TYR A 68 -6.63 -6.07 21.79
C TYR A 68 -6.47 -7.29 20.88
N ASP A 69 -5.26 -7.83 20.80
CA ASP A 69 -5.01 -9.14 20.18
C ASP A 69 -5.34 -10.21 21.21
N THR A 70 -6.33 -11.06 20.92
CA THR A 70 -6.70 -12.16 21.81
C THR A 70 -5.89 -13.41 21.47
N ALA A 71 -5.75 -14.33 22.43
CA ALA A 71 -5.20 -15.65 22.16
C ALA A 71 -6.06 -16.39 21.13
N GLY A 72 -5.46 -17.37 20.45
CA GLY A 72 -6.19 -18.22 19.54
C GLY A 72 -7.15 -19.15 20.29
N PHE A 73 -8.40 -19.21 19.86
CA PHE A 73 -9.44 -20.10 20.41
C PHE A 73 -9.32 -21.57 19.99
N SER A 74 -8.09 -22.05 19.76
CA SER A 74 -7.85 -23.48 19.58
C SER A 74 -8.29 -24.20 20.86
N ALA A 75 -9.23 -25.15 20.77
CA ALA A 75 -9.91 -25.85 21.86
C ALA A 75 -11.22 -25.24 22.39
N PHE A 76 -11.70 -24.13 21.83
CA PHE A 76 -12.98 -23.53 22.23
C PHE A 76 -14.13 -24.53 22.16
N GLY A 77 -14.33 -25.20 21.01
CA GLY A 77 -15.41 -26.18 20.85
C GLY A 77 -15.33 -27.34 21.87
N ARG A 78 -14.12 -27.86 22.13
CA ARG A 78 -13.93 -28.91 23.14
C ARG A 78 -14.31 -28.44 24.54
N ARG A 79 -13.85 -27.25 24.93
CA ARG A 79 -14.15 -26.68 26.26
C ARG A 79 -15.64 -26.34 26.39
N MET A 80 -16.27 -25.86 25.32
CA MET A 80 -17.70 -25.61 25.28
C MET A 80 -18.49 -26.88 25.55
N LEU A 81 -18.19 -27.97 24.82
CA LEU A 81 -18.84 -29.26 25.03
C LEU A 81 -18.68 -29.77 26.47
N GLN A 82 -17.49 -29.66 27.05
CA GLN A 82 -17.26 -30.04 28.45
C GLN A 82 -18.11 -29.21 29.42
N CYS A 83 -18.22 -27.90 29.19
CA CYS A 83 -19.05 -27.03 30.00
C CYS A 83 -20.55 -27.33 29.84
N GLU A 84 -20.99 -27.68 28.62
CA GLU A 84 -22.36 -28.08 28.32
C GLU A 84 -22.74 -29.40 29.00
N GLU A 85 -21.81 -30.37 29.00
CA GLU A 85 -21.97 -31.63 29.72
C GLU A 85 -22.05 -31.41 31.24
N ASP A 86 -21.22 -30.52 31.80
CA ASP A 86 -21.20 -30.21 33.23
C ASP A 86 -22.45 -29.45 33.70
N LEU A 87 -23.03 -28.60 32.84
CA LEU A 87 -24.20 -27.76 33.18
C LEU A 87 -25.53 -28.34 32.71
N GLU A 88 -25.50 -29.37 31.86
CA GLU A 88 -26.68 -29.94 31.19
C GLU A 88 -27.47 -28.95 30.31
N HIS A 89 -26.85 -27.83 29.91
CA HIS A 89 -27.39 -26.84 28.98
C HIS A 89 -26.28 -26.04 28.28
N ARG A 90 -26.62 -25.31 27.21
CA ARG A 90 -25.70 -24.37 26.55
C ARG A 90 -25.37 -23.23 27.51
N PRO A 91 -24.10 -23.01 27.92
CA PRO A 91 -23.75 -21.94 28.83
C PRO A 91 -23.91 -20.57 28.18
N ASN A 92 -24.15 -19.54 28.98
CA ASN A 92 -23.87 -18.18 28.59
C ASN A 92 -22.37 -17.85 28.76
N ILE A 93 -21.91 -16.68 28.29
CA ILE A 93 -20.48 -16.34 28.36
C ILE A 93 -19.93 -16.30 29.79
N HIS A 94 -20.71 -15.86 30.78
CA HIS A 94 -20.24 -15.79 32.16
C HIS A 94 -20.07 -17.18 32.77
N GLU A 95 -21.05 -18.07 32.57
CA GLU A 95 -20.95 -19.48 32.98
C GLU A 95 -19.76 -20.18 32.34
N PHE A 96 -19.52 -19.90 31.05
CA PHE A 96 -18.38 -20.48 30.34
C PHE A 96 -17.04 -19.94 30.84
N VAL A 97 -16.94 -18.65 31.13
CA VAL A 97 -15.74 -18.06 31.76
C VAL A 97 -15.50 -18.66 33.14
N ASP A 98 -16.55 -18.79 33.97
CA ASP A 98 -16.46 -19.40 35.30
C ASP A 98 -16.04 -20.88 35.24
N PHE A 99 -16.53 -21.61 34.23
CA PHE A 99 -16.08 -22.97 33.95
C PHE A 99 -14.59 -22.99 33.59
N LEU A 100 -14.14 -22.13 32.67
CA LEU A 100 -12.75 -22.08 32.25
C LEU A 100 -11.80 -21.73 33.41
N ASP A 101 -12.22 -20.92 34.37
CA ASP A 101 -11.44 -20.61 35.57
C ASP A 101 -11.23 -21.82 36.50
N ARG A 102 -12.17 -22.76 36.49
CA ARG A 102 -12.05 -24.01 37.27
C ARG A 102 -11.13 -25.03 36.58
N VAL A 103 -10.91 -24.90 35.29
CA VAL A 103 -10.04 -25.80 34.51
C VAL A 103 -8.58 -25.44 34.74
N THR A 104 -7.83 -26.36 35.35
CA THR A 104 -6.39 -26.17 35.66
C THR A 104 -5.49 -26.48 34.45
N ASP A 105 -5.62 -25.68 33.39
CA ASP A 105 -4.76 -25.72 32.20
C ASP A 105 -4.49 -24.29 31.70
N PRO A 106 -3.23 -23.92 31.35
CA PRO A 106 -2.88 -22.61 30.82
C PRO A 106 -3.75 -22.15 29.63
N GLN A 107 -4.14 -23.05 28.73
CA GLN A 107 -4.96 -22.68 27.57
C GLN A 107 -6.38 -22.25 27.96
N ALA A 108 -6.95 -22.83 29.03
CA ALA A 108 -8.24 -22.40 29.58
C ALA A 108 -8.13 -21.01 30.22
N ALA A 109 -7.07 -20.74 30.98
CA ALA A 109 -6.83 -19.42 31.59
C ALA A 109 -6.65 -18.31 30.53
N GLU A 110 -5.89 -18.58 29.45
CA GLU A 110 -5.73 -17.64 28.33
C GLU A 110 -7.06 -17.38 27.58
N MET A 111 -7.87 -18.42 27.41
CA MET A 111 -9.19 -18.30 26.79
C MET A 111 -10.16 -17.50 27.66
N ALA A 112 -10.20 -17.76 28.97
CA ALA A 112 -10.99 -17.00 29.92
C ALA A 112 -10.57 -15.52 29.94
N GLY A 113 -9.26 -15.24 29.94
CA GLY A 113 -8.73 -13.88 29.83
C GLY A 113 -9.14 -13.19 28.52
N SER A 114 -9.09 -13.90 27.41
CA SER A 114 -9.54 -13.41 26.10
C SER A 114 -11.03 -13.13 26.06
N LEU A 115 -11.89 -14.02 26.57
CA LEU A 115 -13.35 -13.84 26.58
C LEU A 115 -13.78 -12.68 27.47
N ARG A 116 -13.18 -12.52 28.67
CA ARG A 116 -13.40 -11.32 29.50
C ARG A 116 -13.05 -10.04 28.74
N LYS A 117 -11.93 -10.04 28.02
CA LYS A 117 -11.54 -8.89 27.20
C LYS A 117 -12.53 -8.62 26.06
N VAL A 118 -13.16 -9.64 25.48
CA VAL A 118 -14.21 -9.47 24.47
C VAL A 118 -15.44 -8.81 25.07
N ILE A 119 -15.86 -9.24 26.27
CA ILE A 119 -16.99 -8.64 27.02
C ILE A 119 -16.70 -7.17 27.34
N ASP A 120 -15.47 -6.84 27.74
CA ASP A 120 -15.05 -5.47 28.07
C ASP A 120 -14.80 -4.57 26.84
N CYS A 121 -14.93 -5.10 25.61
CA CYS A 121 -14.70 -4.33 24.39
C CYS A 121 -16.00 -3.74 23.85
N HIS A 122 -15.89 -2.59 23.20
CA HIS A 122 -17.01 -1.96 22.50
C HIS A 122 -17.41 -2.74 21.24
N LEU A 123 -16.43 -3.31 20.54
CA LEU A 123 -16.60 -3.97 19.25
C LEU A 123 -15.59 -5.11 19.09
N ALA A 124 -15.97 -6.14 18.33
CA ALA A 124 -15.15 -7.30 18.05
C ALA A 124 -15.02 -7.55 16.53
N VAL A 125 -13.82 -7.92 16.08
CA VAL A 125 -13.57 -8.39 14.71
C VAL A 125 -13.14 -9.84 14.77
N VAL A 126 -13.96 -10.75 14.25
CA VAL A 126 -13.61 -12.17 14.14
C VAL A 126 -12.93 -12.42 12.80
N VAL A 127 -11.67 -12.84 12.82
CA VAL A 127 -10.85 -13.10 11.63
C VAL A 127 -10.98 -14.56 11.20
N VAL A 128 -11.52 -14.77 10.01
CA VAL A 128 -11.77 -16.08 9.42
C VAL A 128 -10.77 -16.34 8.30
N ASP A 129 -10.04 -17.46 8.39
CA ASP A 129 -9.17 -17.92 7.31
C ASP A 129 -9.99 -18.65 6.23
N THR A 130 -10.18 -18.01 5.08
CA THR A 130 -11.00 -18.56 3.99
C THR A 130 -10.39 -19.79 3.31
N ARG A 131 -9.14 -20.14 3.61
CA ARG A 131 -8.48 -21.36 3.11
C ARG A 131 -8.95 -22.61 3.87
N LYS A 132 -9.46 -22.42 5.09
CA LYS A 132 -9.99 -23.50 5.93
C LYS A 132 -11.37 -23.92 5.43
N SER A 133 -11.72 -25.17 5.74
CA SER A 133 -13.06 -25.67 5.44
C SER A 133 -14.05 -25.10 6.44
N SER A 134 -15.03 -24.37 5.92
CA SER A 134 -16.17 -23.84 6.67
C SER A 134 -17.16 -24.94 7.10
N SER A 135 -16.97 -26.18 6.65
CA SER A 135 -17.73 -27.37 7.08
C SER A 135 -17.26 -27.94 8.42
N THR A 136 -16.17 -27.42 9.00
CA THR A 136 -15.75 -27.82 10.34
C THR A 136 -16.67 -27.13 11.35
N ALA A 137 -17.57 -27.91 11.97
CA ALA A 137 -18.60 -27.43 12.90
C ALA A 137 -18.03 -26.47 13.96
N ASP A 138 -16.84 -26.79 14.50
CA ASP A 138 -16.17 -26.03 15.55
C ASP A 138 -16.06 -24.51 15.29
N TYR A 139 -15.86 -24.07 14.03
CA TYR A 139 -15.71 -22.63 13.75
C TYR A 139 -17.04 -21.88 13.72
N LEU A 140 -18.08 -22.51 13.18
CA LEU A 140 -19.39 -21.87 13.11
C LEU A 140 -20.03 -21.83 14.49
N ASP A 141 -19.85 -22.87 15.29
CA ASP A 141 -20.34 -22.94 16.68
C ASP A 141 -19.63 -21.90 17.57
N GLU A 142 -18.34 -21.67 17.37
CA GLU A 142 -17.59 -20.58 18.04
C GLU A 142 -18.15 -19.20 17.70
N ILE A 143 -18.35 -18.92 16.41
CA ILE A 143 -18.92 -17.64 15.96
C ILE A 143 -20.34 -17.47 16.49
N ASP A 144 -21.13 -18.54 16.50
CA ASP A 144 -22.49 -18.54 17.04
C ASP A 144 -22.50 -18.19 18.53
N PHE A 145 -21.63 -18.82 19.31
CA PHE A 145 -21.49 -18.50 20.73
C PHE A 145 -21.01 -17.07 20.96
N LEU A 146 -20.01 -16.61 20.22
CA LEU A 146 -19.49 -15.25 20.39
C LEU A 146 -20.58 -14.18 20.16
N ARG A 147 -21.58 -14.46 19.32
CA ARG A 147 -22.71 -13.54 19.10
C ARG A 147 -23.63 -13.41 20.31
N THR A 148 -23.66 -14.38 21.21
CA THR A 148 -24.48 -14.33 22.43
C THR A 148 -23.80 -13.55 23.56
N CYS A 149 -22.55 -13.15 23.38
CA CYS A 149 -21.71 -12.52 24.40
C CYS A 149 -22.04 -11.04 24.66
N GLY A 150 -22.94 -10.43 23.88
CA GLY A 150 -23.35 -9.03 24.01
C GLY A 150 -22.46 -8.01 23.29
N THR A 151 -21.23 -8.37 22.94
CA THR A 151 -20.31 -7.53 22.15
C THR A 151 -20.64 -7.62 20.66
N PRO A 152 -20.92 -6.50 19.95
CA PRO A 152 -21.19 -6.54 18.51
C PRO A 152 -19.97 -7.02 17.70
N ILE A 153 -20.20 -7.94 16.77
CA ILE A 153 -19.14 -8.60 15.99
C ILE A 153 -19.24 -8.25 14.50
N VAL A 154 -18.09 -7.92 13.90
CA VAL A 154 -17.85 -7.95 12.46
C VAL A 154 -17.03 -9.20 12.12
N VAL A 155 -17.48 -10.01 11.16
CA VAL A 155 -16.71 -11.16 10.66
C VAL A 155 -15.88 -10.73 9.45
N SER A 156 -14.56 -10.83 9.56
CA SER A 156 -13.58 -10.43 8.55
C SER A 156 -12.99 -11.66 7.86
N LEU A 157 -13.28 -11.83 6.57
CA LEU A 157 -12.72 -12.89 5.73
C LEU A 157 -11.30 -12.53 5.28
N ASN A 158 -10.31 -13.35 5.66
CA ASN A 158 -8.87 -13.14 5.41
C ASN A 158 -8.29 -14.21 4.46
N PHE A 159 -7.11 -13.96 3.89
CA PHE A 159 -6.44 -14.82 2.89
C PHE A 159 -7.20 -14.99 1.56
N LEU A 160 -7.93 -13.94 1.16
CA LEU A 160 -8.77 -13.92 -0.03
C LEU A 160 -8.00 -14.24 -1.33
N HIS A 161 -6.72 -13.88 -1.40
CA HIS A 161 -5.89 -14.06 -2.59
C HIS A 161 -5.24 -15.44 -2.70
N SER A 162 -5.47 -16.32 -1.73
CA SER A 162 -5.00 -17.70 -1.83
C SER A 162 -5.81 -18.47 -2.88
N LYS A 163 -5.15 -19.31 -3.69
CA LYS A 163 -5.84 -20.25 -4.59
C LYS A 163 -6.77 -21.23 -3.87
N LYS A 164 -6.56 -21.43 -2.56
CA LYS A 164 -7.38 -22.31 -1.71
C LYS A 164 -8.52 -21.56 -1.00
N SER A 165 -8.61 -20.25 -1.18
CA SER A 165 -9.62 -19.38 -0.55
C SER A 165 -11.03 -19.74 -1.04
N LYS A 166 -11.99 -19.83 -0.11
CA LYS A 166 -13.41 -20.14 -0.37
C LYS A 166 -14.34 -19.10 0.28
N PRO A 167 -14.26 -17.82 -0.09
CA PRO A 167 -14.98 -16.74 0.60
C PRO A 167 -16.50 -16.87 0.47
N GLU A 168 -17.01 -17.26 -0.69
CA GLU A 168 -18.46 -17.42 -0.90
C GLU A 168 -19.07 -18.57 -0.10
N THR A 169 -18.32 -19.66 0.10
CA THR A 169 -18.75 -20.76 0.96
C THR A 169 -18.88 -20.31 2.41
N TRP A 170 -17.86 -19.59 2.92
CA TRP A 170 -17.89 -19.00 4.25
C TRP A 170 -19.05 -18.02 4.41
N ARG A 171 -19.21 -17.08 3.47
CA ARG A 171 -20.32 -16.12 3.47
C ARG A 171 -21.67 -16.82 3.54
N SER A 172 -21.88 -17.84 2.71
CA SER A 172 -23.14 -18.59 2.68
C SER A 172 -23.45 -19.28 4.01
N GLN A 173 -22.44 -19.85 4.69
CA GLN A 173 -22.65 -20.51 5.98
C GLN A 173 -22.86 -19.52 7.13
N LEU A 174 -22.12 -18.41 7.14
CA LEU A 174 -22.29 -17.34 8.10
C LEU A 174 -23.68 -16.70 7.99
N ILE A 175 -24.19 -16.49 6.77
CA ILE A 175 -25.56 -15.99 6.54
C ILE A 175 -26.61 -17.00 7.06
N LYS A 176 -26.43 -18.31 6.82
CA LYS A 176 -27.32 -19.35 7.36
C LYS A 176 -27.34 -19.35 8.90
N LEU A 177 -26.23 -18.98 9.53
CA LEU A 177 -26.12 -18.80 10.98
C LEU A 177 -26.77 -17.48 11.46
N GLY A 178 -27.14 -16.58 10.56
CA GLY A 178 -27.72 -15.27 10.88
C GLY A 178 -26.68 -14.15 11.09
N VAL A 179 -25.43 -14.36 10.65
CA VAL A 179 -24.40 -13.32 10.64
C VAL A 179 -24.57 -12.46 9.38
N THR A 180 -24.82 -11.16 9.58
CA THR A 180 -25.03 -10.21 8.48
C THR A 180 -23.83 -9.27 8.25
N ASN A 181 -23.03 -9.01 9.29
CA ASN A 181 -21.88 -8.10 9.23
C ASN A 181 -20.61 -8.83 8.79
N ILE A 182 -20.60 -9.27 7.52
CA ILE A 182 -19.47 -10.00 6.92
C ILE A 182 -18.72 -9.07 5.96
N VAL A 183 -17.43 -8.88 6.20
CA VAL A 183 -16.56 -8.07 5.34
C VAL A 183 -15.41 -8.91 4.78
N GLU A 184 -14.98 -8.55 3.58
CA GLU A 184 -13.76 -9.06 2.98
C GLU A 184 -12.61 -8.13 3.34
N PHE A 185 -11.60 -8.64 4.05
CA PHE A 185 -10.41 -7.88 4.40
C PHE A 185 -9.21 -8.83 4.53
N ASP A 186 -8.42 -8.89 3.46
CA ASP A 186 -7.17 -9.65 3.44
C ASP A 186 -6.04 -8.81 4.04
N ALA A 187 -5.62 -9.12 5.26
CA ALA A 187 -4.57 -8.38 5.95
C ALA A 187 -3.20 -8.50 5.27
N HIS A 188 -3.00 -9.51 4.41
CA HIS A 188 -1.77 -9.74 3.63
C HIS A 188 -1.77 -9.03 2.28
N VAL A 189 -2.85 -8.34 1.94
CA VAL A 189 -2.95 -7.59 0.70
C VAL A 189 -3.34 -6.15 1.00
N ARG A 190 -4.32 -5.93 1.88
CA ARG A 190 -4.83 -4.63 2.30
C ARG A 190 -5.15 -3.71 1.13
N THR A 191 -6.41 -3.69 0.71
CA THR A 191 -6.92 -2.63 -0.17
C THR A 191 -7.59 -1.53 0.65
N ARG A 192 -7.53 -0.28 0.17
CA ARG A 192 -8.19 0.85 0.84
C ARG A 192 -9.71 0.67 0.90
N LYS A 193 -10.28 0.05 -0.12
CA LYS A 193 -11.71 -0.27 -0.19
C LYS A 193 -12.11 -1.23 0.93
N ASP A 194 -11.36 -2.31 1.09
CA ASP A 194 -11.65 -3.35 2.09
C ASP A 194 -11.48 -2.80 3.52
N GLU A 195 -10.42 -2.01 3.74
CA GLU A 195 -10.22 -1.30 5.00
C GLU A 195 -11.40 -0.37 5.33
N LYS A 196 -11.86 0.42 4.35
CA LYS A 196 -13.01 1.31 4.52
C LYS A 196 -14.29 0.53 4.84
N ASN A 197 -14.51 -0.60 4.16
CA ASN A 197 -15.66 -1.48 4.43
C ASN A 197 -15.62 -2.03 5.86
N LEU A 198 -14.47 -2.50 6.33
CA LEU A 198 -14.29 -2.97 7.70
C LEU A 198 -14.65 -1.87 8.71
N PHE A 199 -14.10 -0.66 8.54
CA PHE A 199 -14.40 0.45 9.46
C PHE A 199 -15.85 0.91 9.37
N ARG A 200 -16.48 0.96 8.18
CA ARG A 200 -17.91 1.29 8.06
C ARG A 200 -18.81 0.24 8.72
N SER A 201 -18.43 -1.05 8.68
CA SER A 201 -19.15 -2.09 9.45
C SER A 201 -18.97 -1.91 10.96
N LEU A 202 -17.79 -1.53 11.44
CA LEU A 202 -17.56 -1.22 12.85
C LEU A 202 -18.35 0.02 13.30
N GLU A 203 -18.40 1.06 12.48
CA GLU A 203 -19.20 2.27 12.71
C GLU A 203 -20.69 1.93 12.86
N ALA A 204 -21.25 1.12 11.94
CA ALA A 204 -22.65 0.74 11.95
C ALA A 204 -23.06 0.00 13.23
N LEU A 205 -22.14 -0.78 13.81
CA LEU A 205 -22.35 -1.54 15.04
C LEU A 205 -22.00 -0.77 16.33
N SER A 206 -21.35 0.38 16.20
CA SER A 206 -21.00 1.19 17.36
C SER A 206 -22.25 1.74 18.05
N GLN A 207 -22.25 1.73 19.38
CA GLN A 207 -23.40 2.18 20.18
C GLN A 207 -23.33 3.67 20.54
N SER A 208 -22.12 4.23 20.65
CA SER A 208 -21.88 5.63 21.00
C SER A 208 -21.77 6.51 19.75
N GLN A 209 -22.48 7.65 19.74
CA GLN A 209 -22.37 8.62 18.64
C GLN A 209 -20.93 9.16 18.52
N LEU A 210 -20.25 9.39 19.65
CA LEU A 210 -18.86 9.83 19.67
C LEU A 210 -17.94 8.85 18.94
N HIS A 211 -18.16 7.54 19.13
CA HIS A 211 -17.39 6.50 18.46
C HIS A 211 -17.69 6.43 16.96
N LYS A 212 -18.95 6.63 16.54
CA LYS A 212 -19.32 6.71 15.13
C LYS A 212 -18.62 7.87 14.43
N ASP A 213 -18.77 9.07 15.01
CA ASP A 213 -18.14 10.29 14.49
C ASP A 213 -16.62 10.14 14.40
N PHE A 214 -16.01 9.45 15.37
CA PHE A 214 -14.59 9.13 15.34
C PHE A 214 -14.21 8.17 14.22
N ILE A 215 -14.94 7.06 14.03
CA ILE A 215 -14.64 6.10 12.97
C ILE A 215 -14.83 6.75 11.59
N GLU A 216 -15.84 7.59 11.41
CA GLU A 216 -16.02 8.37 10.19
C GLU A 216 -14.86 9.34 9.96
N TYR A 217 -14.51 10.15 10.97
CA TYR A 217 -13.35 11.03 10.92
C TYR A 217 -12.07 10.26 10.58
N TRP A 218 -11.90 9.06 11.15
CA TRP A 218 -10.76 8.19 10.90
C TRP A 218 -10.70 7.78 9.43
N ILE A 219 -11.82 7.29 8.88
CA ILE A 219 -11.94 6.94 7.45
C ILE A 219 -11.57 8.14 6.58
N GLU A 220 -12.15 9.30 6.83
CA GLU A 220 -11.89 10.52 6.06
C GLU A 220 -10.45 11.02 6.19
N SER A 221 -9.86 10.93 7.38
CA SER A 221 -8.47 11.35 7.60
C SER A 221 -7.49 10.52 6.78
N ARG A 222 -7.76 9.22 6.62
CA ARG A 222 -6.97 8.31 5.79
C ARG A 222 -7.20 8.54 4.29
N ASP A 223 -8.43 8.88 3.89
CA ASP A 223 -8.72 9.28 2.50
C ASP A 223 -7.99 10.59 2.14
N ARG A 224 -7.98 11.58 3.04
CA ARG A 224 -7.22 12.83 2.88
C ARG A 224 -5.71 12.58 2.79
N ALA A 225 -5.14 11.80 3.71
CA ALA A 225 -3.72 11.48 3.68
C ALA A 225 -3.30 10.77 2.38
N ALA A 226 -4.17 9.89 1.84
CA ALA A 226 -3.93 9.26 0.55
C ALA A 226 -3.99 10.24 -0.63
N GLY A 227 -4.89 11.23 -0.58
CA GLY A 227 -4.95 12.32 -1.56
C GLY A 227 -3.74 13.25 -1.48
N GLU A 228 -3.28 13.60 -0.28
CA GLU A 228 -2.06 14.42 -0.09
C GLU A 228 -0.81 13.74 -0.66
N LYS A 229 -0.71 12.41 -0.59
CA LYS A 229 0.37 11.66 -1.26
C LYS A 229 0.30 11.79 -2.78
N ASP A 230 -0.89 11.77 -3.37
CA ASP A 230 -1.06 11.98 -4.82
C ASP A 230 -0.67 13.37 -5.26
N LEU A 231 -1.12 14.38 -4.53
CA LEU A 231 -0.76 15.76 -4.81
C LEU A 231 0.75 15.95 -4.76
N ARG A 232 1.41 15.43 -3.71
CA ARG A 232 2.88 15.45 -3.60
C ARG A 232 3.56 14.71 -4.75
N ALA A 233 3.05 13.57 -5.17
CA ALA A 233 3.59 12.82 -6.29
C ALA A 233 3.44 13.60 -7.62
N ILE A 234 2.27 14.20 -7.90
CA ILE A 234 2.04 15.03 -9.08
C ILE A 234 3.01 16.22 -9.10
N VAL A 235 3.18 16.90 -7.98
CA VAL A 235 4.15 18.01 -7.83
C VAL A 235 5.57 17.51 -8.10
N SER A 236 5.94 16.33 -7.58
CA SER A 236 7.27 15.74 -7.77
C SER A 236 7.52 15.34 -9.24
N ILE A 237 6.52 14.77 -9.91
CA ILE A 237 6.59 14.48 -11.36
C ILE A 237 6.83 15.78 -12.14
N LYS A 238 6.09 16.85 -11.83
CA LYS A 238 6.26 18.15 -12.49
C LYS A 238 7.65 18.73 -12.24
N ARG A 239 8.16 18.66 -11.01
CA ARG A 239 9.55 19.07 -10.71
C ARG A 239 10.57 18.26 -11.50
N GLY A 240 10.36 16.96 -11.64
CA GLY A 240 11.19 16.09 -12.47
C GLY A 240 11.15 16.46 -13.96
N VAL A 241 9.95 16.65 -14.52
CA VAL A 241 9.76 17.12 -15.91
C VAL A 241 10.47 18.46 -16.14
N PHE A 242 10.33 19.38 -15.20
CA PHE A 242 11.01 20.68 -15.25
C PHE A 242 12.54 20.52 -15.28
N ALA A 243 13.10 19.72 -14.37
CA ALA A 243 14.54 19.45 -14.32
C ALA A 243 15.06 18.80 -15.60
N LEU A 244 14.35 17.80 -16.13
CA LEU A 244 14.68 17.12 -17.37
C LEU A 244 14.63 18.07 -18.58
N SER A 245 13.67 19.00 -18.62
CA SER A 245 13.52 19.98 -19.70
C SER A 245 14.65 21.01 -19.76
N ALA A 246 15.36 21.22 -18.64
CA ALA A 246 16.48 22.14 -18.54
C ALA A 246 17.82 21.52 -18.94
N LEU A 247 17.88 20.20 -19.14
CA LEU A 247 19.12 19.50 -19.51
C LEU A 247 19.52 19.84 -20.94
N SER A 248 20.77 20.26 -21.10
CA SER A 248 21.41 20.39 -22.40
C SER A 248 22.92 20.29 -22.29
N VAL A 249 23.56 19.83 -23.37
CA VAL A 249 25.03 19.78 -23.52
C VAL A 249 25.39 20.61 -24.74
N GLN A 250 26.18 21.66 -24.53
CA GLN A 250 26.66 22.52 -25.60
C GLN A 250 28.13 22.22 -25.90
N LYS A 251 28.47 22.04 -27.18
CA LYS A 251 29.86 21.97 -27.66
C LYS A 251 30.12 23.10 -28.64
N THR A 252 31.29 23.73 -28.50
CA THR A 252 31.75 24.87 -29.30
C THR A 252 33.11 24.58 -29.92
N LYS A 253 33.57 25.42 -30.87
CA LYS A 253 34.89 25.30 -31.52
C LYS A 253 35.04 23.98 -32.32
N LEU A 254 33.99 23.61 -33.04
CA LEU A 254 33.96 22.43 -33.89
C LEU A 254 34.63 22.68 -35.24
N ASN A 255 35.37 21.69 -35.71
CA ASN A 255 35.96 21.62 -37.05
C ASN A 255 35.49 20.34 -37.75
N ARG A 256 35.56 20.28 -39.09
CA ARG A 256 35.10 19.12 -39.89
C ARG A 256 35.68 17.78 -39.43
N GLY A 257 36.92 17.76 -38.91
CA GLY A 257 37.60 16.56 -38.44
C GLY A 257 37.14 16.03 -37.08
N ASN A 258 36.59 16.88 -36.19
CA ASN A 258 36.22 16.48 -34.82
C ASN A 258 34.71 16.50 -34.55
N ALA A 259 33.89 17.05 -35.45
CA ALA A 259 32.46 17.24 -35.24
C ALA A 259 31.70 15.96 -34.89
N LYS A 260 31.96 14.84 -35.60
CA LYS A 260 31.31 13.54 -35.33
C LYS A 260 31.69 12.97 -33.96
N VAL A 261 32.96 13.10 -33.57
CA VAL A 261 33.46 12.60 -32.28
C VAL A 261 32.89 13.44 -31.15
N ALA A 262 32.90 14.77 -31.30
CA ALA A 262 32.33 15.70 -30.33
C ALA A 262 30.82 15.48 -30.16
N GLN A 263 30.09 15.22 -31.24
CA GLN A 263 28.66 14.91 -31.20
C GLN A 263 28.39 13.61 -30.44
N LYS A 264 29.15 12.55 -30.72
CA LYS A 264 29.02 11.27 -29.99
C LYS A 264 29.27 11.46 -28.49
N GLN A 265 30.35 12.15 -28.12
CA GLN A 265 30.68 12.44 -26.72
C GLN A 265 29.62 13.29 -26.02
N ALA A 266 29.09 14.31 -26.70
CA ALA A 266 28.05 15.16 -26.14
C ALA A 266 26.71 14.43 -25.95
N ILE A 267 26.40 13.47 -26.84
CA ILE A 267 25.25 12.58 -26.67
C ILE A 267 25.47 11.69 -25.45
N GLU A 268 26.62 11.01 -25.33
CA GLU A 268 26.94 10.17 -24.17
C GLU A 268 26.85 10.97 -22.85
N GLU A 269 27.45 12.17 -22.79
CA GLU A 269 27.36 13.08 -21.64
C GLU A 269 25.92 13.49 -21.32
N PHE A 270 25.12 13.81 -22.35
CA PHE A 270 23.71 14.14 -22.18
C PHE A 270 22.90 12.93 -21.66
N GLN A 271 23.21 11.72 -22.11
CA GLN A 271 22.55 10.48 -21.67
C GLN A 271 22.84 10.20 -20.20
N ASP A 272 24.07 10.40 -19.75
CA ASP A 272 24.44 10.25 -18.34
C ASP A 272 23.72 11.29 -17.46
N MET A 273 23.69 12.56 -17.89
CA MET A 273 22.94 13.62 -17.19
C MET A 273 21.43 13.32 -17.13
N LEU A 274 20.86 12.81 -18.22
CA LEU A 274 19.45 12.43 -18.30
C LEU A 274 19.13 11.28 -17.35
N ALA A 275 19.96 10.24 -17.33
CA ALA A 275 19.78 9.08 -16.47
C ALA A 275 19.83 9.47 -14.99
N ASP A 276 20.82 10.27 -14.58
CA ASP A 276 20.97 10.73 -13.20
C ASP A 276 19.80 11.62 -12.78
N CYS A 277 19.34 12.53 -13.64
CA CYS A 277 18.19 13.40 -13.35
C CYS A 277 16.87 12.61 -13.25
N LEU A 278 16.67 11.66 -14.15
CA LEU A 278 15.48 10.79 -14.16
C LEU A 278 15.45 9.90 -12.93
N TRP A 279 16.59 9.34 -12.52
CA TRP A 279 16.70 8.56 -11.27
C TRP A 279 16.24 9.36 -10.06
N LYS A 280 16.82 10.56 -9.86
CA LYS A 280 16.45 11.44 -8.73
C LYS A 280 14.96 11.78 -8.74
N SER A 281 14.43 12.13 -9.91
CA SER A 281 13.00 12.45 -10.07
C SER A 281 12.09 11.28 -9.73
N LEU A 282 12.47 10.06 -10.13
CA LEU A 282 11.71 8.85 -9.81
C LEU A 282 11.79 8.52 -8.32
N VAL A 283 12.96 8.64 -7.69
CA VAL A 283 13.10 8.46 -6.24
C VAL A 283 12.22 9.43 -5.46
N ASP A 284 12.16 10.71 -5.85
CA ASP A 284 11.29 11.70 -5.21
C ASP A 284 9.80 11.35 -5.34
N VAL A 285 9.39 10.89 -6.52
CA VAL A 285 8.01 10.43 -6.77
C VAL A 285 7.66 9.20 -5.93
N LEU A 286 8.57 8.23 -5.83
CA LEU A 286 8.39 7.03 -5.03
C LEU A 286 8.35 7.33 -3.53
N ALA A 287 9.17 8.27 -3.07
CA ALA A 287 9.21 8.70 -1.68
C ALA A 287 7.86 9.27 -1.20
N CYS A 288 7.05 9.83 -2.10
CA CYS A 288 5.69 10.29 -1.79
C CYS A 288 4.77 9.17 -1.31
N TYR A 289 5.08 7.91 -1.66
CA TYR A 289 4.35 6.70 -1.25
C TYR A 289 5.15 5.86 -0.26
N ASP A 290 6.07 6.50 0.48
CA ASP A 290 6.91 5.92 1.51
C ASP A 290 7.86 4.81 1.01
N VAL A 291 8.15 4.77 -0.29
CA VAL A 291 9.14 3.89 -0.90
C VAL A 291 10.49 4.62 -0.90
N GLN A 292 11.37 4.26 0.03
CA GLN A 292 12.70 4.86 0.16
C GLN A 292 13.72 4.26 -0.82
N GLU A 293 14.75 5.03 -1.17
CA GLU A 293 15.81 4.61 -2.11
C GLU A 293 16.50 3.30 -1.71
N LYS A 294 16.76 3.10 -0.41
CA LYS A 294 17.37 1.86 0.12
C LYS A 294 16.60 0.59 -0.27
N TYR A 295 15.27 0.65 -0.38
CA TYR A 295 14.44 -0.50 -0.79
C TYR A 295 14.68 -0.89 -2.25
N ILE A 296 15.12 0.08 -3.06
CA ILE A 296 15.46 -0.06 -4.47
C ILE A 296 16.90 -0.58 -4.60
N GLU A 297 17.84 -0.02 -3.82
CA GLU A 297 19.28 -0.36 -3.84
C GLU A 297 19.59 -1.77 -3.31
N LEU A 298 18.89 -2.23 -2.27
CA LEU A 298 19.05 -3.56 -1.67
C LEU A 298 18.81 -4.72 -2.67
N LYS A 299 18.14 -4.43 -3.79
CA LYS A 299 17.85 -5.43 -4.84
C LYS A 299 18.63 -5.25 -6.12
N THR A 300 19.41 -4.16 -6.24
CA THR A 300 20.32 -3.93 -7.37
C THR A 300 21.77 -4.34 -7.05
N ASP A 301 22.02 -4.92 -5.87
CA ASP A 301 23.36 -5.38 -5.42
C ASP A 301 24.43 -4.27 -5.53
N GLY A 302 24.05 -3.03 -5.23
CA GLY A 302 24.92 -1.85 -5.35
C GLY A 302 25.38 -1.51 -6.79
N ARG A 303 24.87 -2.21 -7.82
CA ARG A 303 25.22 -1.93 -9.22
C ARG A 303 24.33 -0.80 -9.74
N ARG A 304 24.93 0.35 -10.05
CA ARG A 304 24.41 1.25 -11.12
C ARG A 304 24.25 0.37 -12.36
N ILE A 305 23.01 -0.01 -12.70
CA ILE A 305 22.73 -1.16 -13.57
C ILE A 305 23.35 -0.95 -14.96
N ARG A 306 24.43 -1.69 -15.21
CA ARG A 306 24.94 -2.02 -16.54
C ARG A 306 24.23 -3.31 -16.96
N ALA A 307 23.53 -3.27 -18.10
CA ALA A 307 22.63 -4.32 -18.56
C ALA A 307 23.22 -5.74 -18.46
N THR A 308 22.47 -6.67 -17.84
CA THR A 308 22.77 -8.11 -17.88
C THR A 308 21.53 -8.92 -18.30
N ASN A 309 21.75 -9.85 -19.22
CA ASN A 309 20.77 -10.67 -19.94
C ASN A 309 20.40 -11.96 -19.19
N GLU A 310 19.47 -11.94 -18.23
CA GLU A 310 18.91 -13.19 -17.68
C GLU A 310 17.38 -13.16 -17.66
N ARG A 311 16.74 -14.29 -18.01
CA ARG A 311 15.33 -14.35 -18.40
C ARG A 311 14.44 -15.04 -17.35
N ARG A 312 13.45 -14.36 -16.73
CA ARG A 312 12.22 -14.92 -16.09
C ARG A 312 10.97 -14.00 -16.07
N GLY A 313 9.89 -14.44 -16.71
CA GLY A 313 8.76 -13.64 -17.26
C GLY A 313 7.81 -12.86 -16.31
N TYR A 314 7.32 -11.70 -16.79
CA TYR A 314 5.90 -11.28 -16.90
C TYR A 314 5.79 -10.19 -18.00
N PRO A 315 4.89 -10.26 -19.00
CA PRO A 315 4.82 -9.27 -20.08
C PRO A 315 3.70 -8.26 -19.81
N TRP A 316 4.03 -6.98 -19.57
CA TRP A 316 3.05 -5.89 -19.64
C TRP A 316 3.44 -4.90 -20.73
N ARG A 317 2.48 -4.53 -21.59
CA ARG A 317 2.66 -3.56 -22.67
C ARG A 317 1.80 -2.33 -22.40
N PRO A 318 2.38 -1.14 -22.15
CA PRO A 318 1.60 0.08 -21.98
C PRO A 318 0.85 0.47 -23.26
N ASN A 319 -0.42 0.86 -23.15
CA ASN A 319 -1.26 1.30 -24.28
C ASN A 319 -0.81 2.64 -24.92
N TRP A 320 0.05 3.42 -24.27
CA TRP A 320 0.64 4.65 -24.84
C TRP A 320 1.81 4.37 -25.80
N PHE A 321 2.28 3.12 -25.89
CA PHE A 321 3.33 2.68 -26.79
C PHE A 321 2.85 2.42 -28.23
N LYS A 322 1.61 2.79 -28.58
CA LYS A 322 1.01 2.54 -29.90
C LYS A 322 1.22 3.65 -30.95
N ALA A 323 1.97 4.69 -30.64
CA ALA A 323 2.30 5.72 -31.62
C ALA A 323 3.78 5.62 -32.05
N GLY A 324 4.03 4.98 -33.19
CA GLY A 324 5.16 5.35 -34.06
C GLY A 324 6.45 4.52 -34.09
N THR A 325 6.63 3.45 -33.30
CA THR A 325 7.88 2.65 -33.35
C THR A 325 7.78 1.44 -34.28
N THR A 326 7.85 1.67 -35.59
CA THR A 326 8.11 0.62 -36.60
C THR A 326 9.59 0.26 -36.55
N GLY A 327 9.99 -0.63 -35.63
CA GLY A 327 11.34 -1.21 -35.65
C GLY A 327 11.84 -1.62 -34.26
N GLY A 328 11.94 -2.94 -34.00
CA GLY A 328 12.85 -3.61 -33.04
C GLY A 328 12.77 -3.28 -31.53
N ALA A 329 12.38 -2.08 -31.12
CA ALA A 329 12.58 -1.53 -29.78
C ALA A 329 11.65 -2.13 -28.71
N ALA A 330 10.51 -2.68 -29.11
CA ALA A 330 9.55 -3.30 -28.19
C ALA A 330 10.03 -4.65 -27.61
N ALA A 331 11.07 -5.26 -28.19
CA ALA A 331 11.59 -6.55 -27.72
C ALA A 331 12.55 -6.44 -26.52
N THR A 332 13.25 -5.31 -26.38
CA THR A 332 14.29 -5.13 -25.35
C THR A 332 13.70 -4.76 -23.98
N VAL A 333 12.62 -3.97 -23.95
CA VAL A 333 11.91 -3.60 -22.71
C VAL A 333 11.32 -4.84 -22.02
N ALA A 334 10.77 -5.76 -22.80
CA ALA A 334 10.23 -7.02 -22.32
C ALA A 334 11.31 -8.01 -21.83
N ALA A 335 12.58 -7.84 -22.17
CA ALA A 335 13.65 -8.75 -21.75
C ALA A 335 14.24 -8.39 -20.37
N ILE A 336 14.17 -7.11 -19.95
CA ILE A 336 14.80 -6.61 -18.71
C ILE A 336 13.83 -6.64 -17.52
N GLU A 337 12.53 -6.40 -17.72
CA GLU A 337 11.51 -6.64 -16.67
C GLU A 337 11.50 -8.12 -16.22
N VAL A 338 11.91 -8.98 -17.14
CA VAL A 338 12.04 -10.42 -17.01
C VAL A 338 13.34 -10.81 -16.28
N ALA A 339 14.37 -9.95 -16.24
CA ALA A 339 15.57 -10.20 -15.44
C ALA A 339 15.39 -9.84 -13.96
N THR A 340 14.47 -8.92 -13.65
CA THR A 340 14.32 -8.30 -12.33
C THR A 340 13.04 -8.72 -11.59
N GLY A 341 12.27 -9.66 -12.16
CA GLY A 341 11.04 -10.20 -11.56
C GLY A 341 9.92 -9.18 -11.35
N GLY A 342 9.97 -8.01 -12.02
CA GLY A 342 9.03 -6.91 -11.85
C GLY A 342 9.21 -6.09 -10.56
N ILE A 343 10.26 -6.33 -9.77
CA ILE A 343 10.35 -5.87 -8.37
C ILE A 343 10.96 -4.46 -8.23
N THR A 344 11.64 -3.93 -9.26
CA THR A 344 12.15 -2.55 -9.32
C THR A 344 11.16 -1.58 -9.96
N LEU A 345 9.89 -1.97 -10.07
CA LEU A 345 8.84 -1.29 -10.83
C LEU A 345 9.20 -1.02 -12.31
N GLY A 346 10.29 -1.58 -12.82
CA GLY A 346 10.81 -1.31 -14.17
C GLY A 346 11.60 0.00 -14.29
N ILE A 347 11.96 0.66 -13.18
CA ILE A 347 12.66 1.96 -13.18
C ILE A 347 14.04 1.89 -13.83
N PRO A 348 14.94 0.95 -13.46
CA PRO A 348 16.23 0.85 -14.13
C PRO A 348 16.09 0.54 -15.61
N THR A 349 15.13 -0.31 -15.98
CA THR A 349 14.80 -0.62 -17.38
C THR A 349 14.37 0.62 -18.15
N ALA A 350 13.48 1.43 -17.57
CA ALA A 350 13.00 2.66 -18.17
C ALA A 350 14.14 3.67 -18.35
N ILE A 351 14.98 3.85 -17.32
CA ILE A 351 16.16 4.73 -17.38
C ILE A 351 17.13 4.24 -18.45
N THR A 352 17.53 2.96 -18.42
CA THR A 352 18.46 2.41 -19.40
C THR A 352 17.88 2.52 -20.81
N PHE A 353 16.62 2.17 -21.04
CA PHE A 353 16.00 2.25 -22.36
C PHE A 353 15.93 3.70 -22.87
N LEU A 354 15.46 4.63 -22.05
CA LEU A 354 15.24 6.03 -22.44
C LEU A 354 16.56 6.81 -22.55
N ALA A 355 17.57 6.46 -21.75
CA ALA A 355 18.88 7.09 -21.80
C ALA A 355 19.78 6.48 -22.87
N THR A 356 19.76 5.16 -23.12
CA THR A 356 20.72 4.52 -24.06
C THR A 356 20.13 4.20 -25.43
N TYR A 357 19.22 3.21 -25.51
CA TYR A 357 18.76 2.65 -26.79
C TYR A 357 17.69 3.48 -27.52
N GLY A 358 16.73 4.08 -26.81
CA GLY A 358 15.75 5.01 -27.40
C GLY A 358 16.28 6.44 -27.52
N GLY A 359 17.21 6.85 -26.66
CA GLY A 359 17.74 8.22 -26.57
C GLY A 359 18.56 8.67 -27.78
N MET A 360 19.24 7.77 -28.49
CA MET A 360 20.00 8.12 -29.71
C MET A 360 19.11 8.63 -30.85
N GLN A 361 17.84 8.22 -30.92
CA GLN A 361 16.89 8.69 -31.94
C GLN A 361 16.04 9.88 -31.48
N MET A 362 16.13 10.27 -30.19
CA MET A 362 15.20 11.22 -29.58
C MET A 362 15.87 12.41 -28.88
N ALA A 363 17.19 12.57 -28.91
CA ALA A 363 17.85 13.81 -28.52
C ALA A 363 17.82 14.83 -29.68
N GLU A 364 17.41 16.07 -29.41
CA GLU A 364 17.49 17.16 -30.38
C GLU A 364 18.93 17.68 -30.44
N VAL A 365 19.60 17.49 -31.58
CA VAL A 365 20.89 18.13 -31.87
C VAL A 365 20.64 19.36 -32.74
N LYS A 366 20.86 20.55 -32.19
CA LYS A 366 20.72 21.82 -32.89
C LYS A 366 22.10 22.40 -33.18
N MET A 367 22.45 22.43 -34.46
CA MET A 367 23.71 23.01 -34.94
C MET A 367 23.52 24.51 -35.15
N ASN A 368 24.52 25.31 -34.77
CA ASN A 368 24.51 26.74 -35.08
C ASN A 368 24.68 26.96 -36.59
N PRO A 369 24.21 28.10 -37.14
CA PRO A 369 24.25 28.38 -38.57
C PRO A 369 25.65 28.34 -39.20
N ASP A 370 26.67 28.66 -38.42
CA ASP A 370 28.08 28.66 -38.81
C ASP A 370 28.75 27.28 -38.70
N GLY A 371 28.05 26.28 -38.16
CA GLY A 371 28.54 24.92 -37.95
C GLY A 371 29.67 24.78 -36.91
N THR A 372 29.96 25.84 -36.15
CA THR A 372 31.07 25.84 -35.17
C THR A 372 30.65 25.36 -33.78
N ALA A 373 29.35 25.22 -33.55
CA ALA A 373 28.78 24.74 -32.30
C ALA A 373 27.50 23.94 -32.52
N PHE A 374 27.17 23.08 -31.56
CA PHE A 374 25.84 22.47 -31.46
C PHE A 374 25.41 22.34 -30.00
N THR A 375 24.11 22.19 -29.81
CA THR A 375 23.49 21.86 -28.51
C THR A 375 22.75 20.53 -28.64
N VAL A 376 22.98 19.61 -27.72
CA VAL A 376 22.17 18.42 -27.50
C VAL A 376 21.19 18.72 -26.38
N ALA A 377 19.90 18.51 -26.60
CA ALA A 377 18.88 18.70 -25.57
C ALA A 377 17.78 17.63 -25.69
N ILE A 378 16.96 17.49 -24.66
CA ILE A 378 15.83 16.57 -24.67
C ILE A 378 14.82 16.94 -25.76
N SER A 379 14.33 15.99 -26.56
CA SER A 379 13.23 16.28 -27.50
C SER A 379 11.89 16.44 -26.79
N HIS A 380 10.91 17.01 -27.49
CA HIS A 380 9.57 17.20 -26.95
C HIS A 380 8.90 15.86 -26.67
N ASP A 381 8.99 14.92 -27.62
CA ASP A 381 8.43 13.57 -27.48
C ASP A 381 9.08 12.80 -26.33
N GLN A 382 10.40 12.91 -26.17
CA GLN A 382 11.11 12.27 -25.07
C GLN A 382 10.64 12.81 -23.71
N LEU A 383 10.43 14.12 -23.58
CA LEU A 383 9.96 14.72 -22.33
C LEU A 383 8.55 14.23 -21.94
N ILE A 384 7.66 14.10 -22.92
CA ILE A 384 6.30 13.53 -22.72
C ILE A 384 6.37 12.06 -22.30
N GLN A 385 7.23 11.27 -22.94
CA GLN A 385 7.42 9.86 -22.58
C GLN A 385 7.97 9.70 -21.15
N LEU A 386 8.92 10.55 -20.74
CA LEU A 386 9.45 10.54 -19.38
C LEU A 386 8.39 10.95 -18.34
N ALA A 387 7.57 11.95 -18.64
CA ALA A 387 6.42 12.30 -17.80
C ALA A 387 5.44 11.12 -17.66
N GLY A 388 5.12 10.46 -18.76
CA GLY A 388 4.31 9.24 -18.80
C GLY A 388 4.88 8.11 -17.94
N CYS A 389 6.20 7.89 -18.03
CA CYS A 389 6.91 6.92 -17.21
C CYS A 389 6.79 7.24 -15.72
N MET A 390 7.09 8.48 -15.31
CA MET A 390 7.00 8.87 -13.90
C MET A 390 5.59 8.73 -13.33
N MET A 391 4.53 9.05 -14.11
CA MET A 391 3.14 8.80 -13.70
C MET A 391 2.84 7.32 -13.51
N GLU A 392 3.35 6.47 -14.39
CA GLU A 392 3.16 5.02 -14.26
C GLU A 392 3.86 4.48 -13.01
N GLN A 393 5.06 4.97 -12.72
CA GLN A 393 5.80 4.61 -11.51
C GLN A 393 5.09 5.11 -10.25
N ALA A 394 4.56 6.33 -10.26
CA ALA A 394 3.73 6.87 -9.18
C ALA A 394 2.47 6.02 -8.96
N GLN A 395 1.80 5.62 -10.04
CA GLN A 395 0.66 4.71 -9.99
C GLN A 395 1.04 3.37 -9.34
N ARG A 396 2.14 2.75 -9.78
CA ARG A 396 2.60 1.48 -9.22
C ARG A 396 2.93 1.63 -7.73
N ALA A 397 3.62 2.71 -7.34
CA ALA A 397 3.98 2.98 -5.95
C ALA A 397 2.75 3.27 -5.08
N ARG A 398 1.78 4.03 -5.59
CA ARG A 398 0.48 4.26 -4.91
C ARG A 398 -0.26 2.95 -4.65
N ILE A 399 -0.23 2.05 -5.62
CA ILE A 399 -0.91 0.77 -5.54
C ILE A 399 -0.18 -0.18 -4.62
N LEU A 400 1.16 -0.22 -4.64
CA LEU A 400 1.93 -1.25 -3.95
C LEU A 400 2.38 -0.80 -2.55
N GLY A 401 2.48 0.51 -2.31
CA GLY A 401 3.08 1.09 -1.12
C GLY A 401 4.45 0.46 -0.82
N ARG A 402 4.75 0.28 0.47
CA ARG A 402 5.92 -0.47 0.94
C ARG A 402 5.80 -1.99 0.74
N GLY A 403 4.59 -2.47 0.43
CA GLY A 403 4.22 -3.88 0.17
C GLY A 403 5.12 -4.62 -0.82
N ALA A 404 5.56 -3.91 -1.85
CA ALA A 404 6.34 -4.50 -2.94
C ALA A 404 7.82 -4.73 -2.63
N PHE A 405 8.32 -4.19 -1.52
CA PHE A 405 9.74 -4.21 -1.20
C PHE A 405 10.00 -4.98 0.11
N PRO A 406 10.96 -5.93 0.14
CA PRO A 406 11.31 -6.61 1.39
C PRO A 406 11.86 -5.61 2.39
N SER A 407 11.64 -5.91 3.66
CA SER A 407 12.18 -5.10 4.75
C SER A 407 13.73 -5.09 4.68
N PRO A 408 14.39 -3.92 4.75
CA PRO A 408 15.84 -3.79 4.88
C PRO A 408 16.39 -4.58 6.06
N ASN A 409 15.56 -4.76 7.10
CA ASN A 409 15.92 -5.39 8.35
C ASN A 409 15.54 -6.88 8.39
N ASP A 410 14.67 -7.36 7.47
CA ASP A 410 14.27 -8.77 7.37
C ASP A 410 13.84 -9.13 5.93
N PRO A 411 14.73 -9.77 5.14
CA PRO A 411 14.45 -10.16 3.76
C PRO A 411 13.33 -11.20 3.61
N ASN A 412 12.98 -11.92 4.68
CA ASN A 412 11.94 -12.96 4.69
C ASN A 412 10.55 -12.41 5.03
N GLN A 413 10.46 -11.13 5.41
CA GLN A 413 9.20 -10.47 5.73
C GLN A 413 8.57 -9.94 4.43
N THR A 414 7.63 -10.72 3.87
CA THR A 414 6.77 -10.25 2.78
C THR A 414 5.79 -9.21 3.32
N VAL A 415 5.96 -7.96 2.89
CA VAL A 415 5.01 -6.89 3.18
C VAL A 415 3.74 -7.15 2.36
N PRO A 416 2.54 -6.88 2.89
CA PRO A 416 1.28 -7.21 2.21
C PRO A 416 1.18 -6.66 0.77
N PHE A 417 0.78 -7.50 -0.19
CA PHE A 417 0.68 -7.18 -1.62
C PHE A 417 -0.66 -6.50 -1.93
N GLN A 418 -0.71 -5.19 -2.14
CA GLN A 418 -1.97 -4.49 -2.34
C GLN A 418 -2.62 -4.74 -3.73
N VAL A 419 -3.89 -5.17 -3.71
CA VAL A 419 -4.68 -5.49 -4.91
C VAL A 419 -5.59 -4.32 -5.30
N TYR A 420 -5.71 -4.14 -6.62
CA TYR A 420 -6.00 -2.91 -7.34
C TYR A 420 -7.44 -2.37 -7.20
N PRO A 421 -7.65 -1.15 -6.65
CA PRO A 421 -8.84 -0.36 -6.97
C PRO A 421 -8.65 0.47 -8.25
N LYS A 422 -9.71 0.58 -9.08
CA LYS A 422 -9.76 1.43 -10.29
C LYS A 422 -9.72 2.94 -10.02
N SER A 423 -9.81 3.38 -8.76
CA SER A 423 -9.82 4.79 -8.34
C SER A 423 -8.40 5.34 -8.19
N ASN A 424 -7.63 5.35 -9.29
CA ASN A 424 -6.28 5.90 -9.32
C ASN A 424 -6.31 7.32 -9.89
N VAL A 425 -5.73 8.28 -9.17
CA VAL A 425 -5.60 9.68 -9.64
C VAL A 425 -4.82 9.76 -10.95
N PHE A 426 -3.82 8.90 -11.17
CA PHE A 426 -3.09 8.84 -12.45
C PHE A 426 -3.82 8.06 -13.56
N ALA A 427 -4.95 7.42 -13.24
CA ALA A 427 -5.88 6.88 -14.23
C ALA A 427 -7.00 7.87 -14.59
N ASN A 428 -7.03 9.04 -13.95
CA ASN A 428 -7.91 10.14 -14.36
C ASN A 428 -7.30 10.83 -15.58
N ASP A 429 -8.05 10.84 -16.70
CA ASP A 429 -7.60 11.40 -17.97
C ASP A 429 -7.28 12.90 -17.88
N GLN A 430 -8.02 13.68 -17.06
CA GLN A 430 -7.77 15.11 -16.88
C GLN A 430 -6.44 15.37 -16.18
N VAL A 431 -6.15 14.61 -15.12
CA VAL A 431 -4.87 14.71 -14.40
C VAL A 431 -3.72 14.29 -15.31
N ARG A 432 -3.91 13.21 -16.06
CA ARG A 432 -2.93 12.71 -17.02
C ARG A 432 -2.63 13.75 -18.09
N GLU A 433 -3.65 14.28 -18.77
CA GLU A 433 -3.46 15.32 -19.78
C GLU A 433 -2.85 16.58 -19.19
N ALA A 434 -3.23 17.02 -17.98
CA ALA A 434 -2.61 18.19 -17.35
C ALA A 434 -1.09 18.02 -17.09
N VAL A 435 -0.63 16.81 -16.78
CA VAL A 435 0.82 16.52 -16.63
C VAL A 435 1.50 16.44 -18.00
N LEU A 436 0.87 15.83 -19.00
CA LEU A 436 1.41 15.75 -20.35
C LEU A 436 1.46 17.12 -21.04
N ASP A 437 0.45 17.96 -20.86
CA ASP A 437 0.42 19.35 -21.32
C ASP A 437 1.56 20.16 -20.71
N PHE A 438 1.82 19.98 -19.43
CA PHE A 438 2.97 20.62 -18.82
C PHE A 438 4.29 20.18 -19.48
N ALA A 439 4.48 18.89 -19.77
CA ALA A 439 5.64 18.41 -20.52
C ALA A 439 5.69 19.02 -21.94
N ARG A 440 4.54 19.13 -22.62
CA ARG A 440 4.43 19.79 -23.93
C ARG A 440 4.90 21.25 -23.88
N THR A 441 4.68 21.98 -22.78
CA THR A 441 5.13 23.39 -22.73
C THR A 441 6.65 23.60 -22.68
N ARG A 442 7.49 22.55 -22.47
CA ARG A 442 8.94 22.68 -22.21
C ARG A 442 9.24 23.81 -21.22
N PRO A 443 8.86 23.65 -19.95
CA PRO A 443 8.88 24.75 -18.99
C PRO A 443 10.31 25.25 -18.77
N LYS A 444 10.62 26.47 -19.24
CA LYS A 444 11.96 27.08 -19.19
C LYS A 444 12.23 27.95 -17.95
N ARG A 445 11.43 27.79 -16.90
CA ARG A 445 11.42 28.54 -15.62
C ARG A 445 10.57 29.82 -15.77
N SER A 446 9.32 29.78 -15.33
CA SER A 446 8.50 30.98 -15.16
C SER A 446 7.55 30.83 -13.96
N GLU A 447 7.48 31.88 -13.13
CA GLU A 447 6.66 32.00 -11.91
C GLU A 447 5.16 31.80 -12.14
N SER A 448 4.69 31.90 -13.39
CA SER A 448 3.28 31.74 -13.78
C SER A 448 2.73 30.31 -13.64
N PHE A 449 3.60 29.31 -13.47
CA PHE A 449 3.19 27.90 -13.47
C PHE A 449 2.66 27.42 -12.11
N ASP A 450 3.24 27.87 -11.00
CA ASP A 450 2.81 27.49 -9.65
C ASP A 450 1.37 27.97 -9.37
N ALA A 451 0.99 29.13 -9.91
CA ALA A 451 -0.38 29.66 -9.79
C ALA A 451 -1.43 28.78 -10.49
N LYS A 452 -1.15 28.33 -11.73
CA LYS A 452 -2.08 27.49 -12.51
C LYS A 452 -2.14 26.04 -11.99
N LEU A 453 -1.07 25.57 -11.35
CA LEU A 453 -1.04 24.29 -10.66
C LEU A 453 -1.94 24.31 -9.41
N MET A 454 -1.85 25.36 -8.61
CA MET A 454 -2.71 25.50 -7.42
C MET A 454 -4.18 25.61 -7.81
N GLU A 455 -4.51 26.28 -8.92
CA GLU A 455 -5.89 26.35 -9.44
C GLU A 455 -6.47 24.97 -9.79
N ILE A 456 -5.70 24.12 -10.51
CA ILE A 456 -6.13 22.76 -10.89
C ILE A 456 -6.20 21.81 -9.69
N LEU A 457 -5.36 21.99 -8.67
CA LEU A 457 -5.36 21.15 -7.47
C LEU A 457 -6.44 21.58 -6.44
N THR A 458 -7.01 22.78 -6.60
CA THR A 458 -8.09 23.30 -5.75
C THR A 458 -9.49 22.94 -6.29
N GLN A 459 -9.59 22.68 -7.60
CA GLN A 459 -10.79 22.13 -8.27
C GLN A 459 -10.83 20.61 -8.14
#